data_AF-A0A378RPB8-F1
#
_entry.id   AF-A0A378RPB8-F1
#
_cell.length_a   1.000
_cell.length_b   1.000
_cell.length_c   1.000
_cell.angle_alpha   90.00
_cell.angle_beta   90.00
_cell.angle_gamma   90.00
#
_symmetry.space_group_name_H-M   'P 1'
#
loop_
_entity.id
_entity.type
_entity.pdbx_description
1 polymer ?
#
loop_
_entity_poly.entity_id
_entity_poly.type
_entity_poly.pdbx_seq_one_letter_code
_entity_poly.pdbx_strand_id
1 'polypeptide(L)'
;MKYQAVYQIIEVETYCNLRVQSGLSPKTKEAATIGLRNSLCCVAILDETNNKEVIGMGRLIGDGACHCQVVDICVLPAHQKKD
;
A
#
# COMPACT_ATOMS: atom_id res chain seq x y z
N MET A 1 11.48 5.30 -15.68
CA MET A 1 10.39 4.75 -14.87
C MET A 1 9.27 5.77 -14.88
N LYS A 2 8.02 5.33 -14.86
CA LYS A 2 6.87 6.25 -14.80
C LYS A 2 5.88 5.68 -13.79
N TYR A 3 5.58 6.46 -12.76
CA TYR A 3 4.74 6.02 -11.65
C TYR A 3 3.45 6.82 -11.59
N GLN A 4 2.36 6.15 -11.21
CA GLN A 4 1.08 6.77 -10.98
C GLN A 4 0.57 6.42 -9.58
N ALA A 5 0.22 7.43 -8.78
CA ALA A 5 -0.51 7.23 -7.54
C ALA A 5 -2.01 7.18 -7.84
N VAL A 6 -2.69 6.14 -7.34
CA VAL A 6 -4.14 5.96 -7.51
C VAL A 6 -4.81 5.65 -6.18
N TYR A 7 -6.05 6.15 -6.00
CA TYR A 7 -6.90 5.72 -4.90
C TYR A 7 -7.52 4.36 -5.24
N GLN A 8 -7.01 3.31 -4.61
CA GLN A 8 -7.41 1.94 -4.89
C GLN A 8 -7.22 1.05 -3.65
N ILE A 9 -8.21 0.21 -3.36
CA ILE A 9 -8.04 -0.86 -2.37
C ILE A 9 -7.06 -1.89 -2.95
N ILE A 10 -6.03 -2.19 -2.17
CA ILE A 10 -4.97 -3.12 -2.55
C ILE A 10 -5.43 -4.54 -2.23
N GLU A 11 -5.19 -5.47 -3.15
CA GLU A 11 -5.44 -6.88 -2.93
C GLU A 11 -4.66 -7.41 -1.72
N VAL A 12 -5.28 -8.32 -0.96
CA VAL A 12 -4.73 -8.82 0.31
C VAL A 12 -3.33 -9.43 0.12
N GLU A 13 -3.17 -10.21 -0.95
CA GLU A 13 -1.90 -10.85 -1.30
C GLU A 13 -0.83 -9.81 -1.63
N THR A 14 -1.16 -8.83 -2.47
CA THR A 14 -0.27 -7.72 -2.84
C THR A 14 0.16 -6.91 -1.61
N TYR A 15 -0.77 -6.58 -0.72
CA TYR A 15 -0.48 -5.88 0.53
C TYR A 15 0.51 -6.67 1.40
N CYS A 16 0.26 -7.96 1.63
CA CYS A 16 1.16 -8.79 2.44
C CYS A 16 2.55 -8.89 1.82
N ASN A 17 2.64 -9.06 0.50
CA ASN A 17 3.90 -9.17 -0.22
C ASN A 17 4.69 -7.85 -0.20
N LEU A 18 4.03 -6.71 -0.42
CA LEU A 18 4.66 -5.38 -0.36
C LEU A 18 5.26 -5.10 1.02
N ARG A 19 4.58 -5.49 2.11
CA ARG A 19 5.12 -5.33 3.47
C ARG A 19 6.45 -6.05 3.62
N VAL A 20 6.47 -7.35 3.34
CA VAL A 20 7.66 -8.19 3.57
C VAL A 20 8.81 -7.74 2.68
N GLN A 21 8.55 -7.54 1.38
CA GLN A 21 9.59 -7.15 0.42
C GLN A 21 10.15 -5.75 0.69
N SER A 22 9.38 -4.88 1.33
CA SER A 22 9.83 -3.53 1.71
C SER A 22 10.37 -3.44 3.14
N GLY A 23 10.56 -4.58 3.83
CA GLY A 23 11.14 -4.64 5.17
C GLY A 23 10.18 -4.30 6.32
N LEU A 24 8.87 -4.24 6.07
CA LEU A 24 7.86 -4.11 7.12
C LEU A 24 7.54 -5.47 7.74
N SER A 25 7.07 -5.45 8.99
CA SER A 25 6.63 -6.67 9.68
C SER A 25 5.47 -7.36 8.94
N PRO A 26 5.47 -8.70 8.84
CA PRO A 26 4.42 -9.44 8.12
C PRO A 26 3.05 -9.32 8.80
N LYS A 27 1.99 -9.59 8.04
CA LYS A 27 0.61 -9.71 8.53
C LYS A 27 -0.02 -10.99 7.97
N THR A 28 -0.91 -11.60 8.73
CA THR A 28 -1.69 -12.74 8.23
C THR A 28 -2.73 -12.24 7.22
N LYS A 29 -3.19 -13.14 6.34
CA LYS A 29 -4.21 -12.82 5.32
C LYS A 29 -5.52 -12.38 5.97
N GLU A 30 -5.88 -12.96 7.10
CA GLU A 30 -7.09 -12.63 7.85
C GLU A 30 -7.01 -11.21 8.42
N ALA A 31 -5.89 -10.87 9.07
CA ALA A 31 -5.68 -9.53 9.61
C ALA A 31 -5.61 -8.47 8.50
N ALA A 32 -4.96 -8.78 7.38
CA ALA A 32 -4.88 -7.91 6.21
C ALA A 32 -6.27 -7.67 5.59
N THR A 33 -7.07 -8.72 5.41
CA THR A 33 -8.44 -8.63 4.89
C THR A 33 -9.29 -7.66 5.72
N ILE A 34 -9.28 -7.84 7.04
CA ILE A 34 -10.04 -6.99 7.96
C ILE A 34 -9.49 -5.56 7.98
N GLY A 35 -8.16 -5.40 8.03
CA GLY A 35 -7.52 -4.10 8.09
C GLY A 35 -7.73 -3.26 6.84
N LEU A 36 -7.59 -3.86 5.65
CA LEU A 36 -7.79 -3.19 4.36
C LEU A 36 -9.23 -2.71 4.21
N ARG A 37 -10.21 -3.57 4.55
CA ARG A 37 -11.65 -3.22 4.51
C ARG A 37 -12.02 -2.01 5.37
N ASN A 38 -11.32 -1.81 6.49
CA ASN A 38 -11.59 -0.72 7.44
C ASN A 38 -10.68 0.50 7.24
N SER A 39 -9.96 0.59 6.12
CA SER A 39 -9.17 1.78 5.82
C SER A 39 -10.09 2.91 5.37
N LEU A 40 -9.82 4.15 5.83
CA LEU A 40 -10.50 5.33 5.32
C LEU A 40 -10.09 5.62 3.87
N CYS A 41 -8.82 5.36 3.55
CA CYS A 41 -8.26 5.54 2.22
C CYS A 41 -7.07 4.59 2.00
N CYS A 42 -6.93 4.11 0.77
CA CYS A 42 -5.77 3.36 0.29
C CYS A 42 -5.23 4.04 -0.97
N VAL A 43 -3.92 4.21 -1.03
CA VAL A 43 -3.19 4.67 -2.20
C VAL A 43 -2.28 3.55 -2.67
N ALA A 44 -2.33 3.23 -3.95
CA ALA A 44 -1.42 2.33 -4.62
C ALA A 44 -0.51 3.14 -5.56
N ILE A 45 0.76 2.76 -5.64
CA ILE A 45 1.70 3.28 -6.64
C ILE A 45 1.85 2.25 -7.75
N LEU A 46 1.47 2.63 -8.96
CA LEU A 46 1.52 1.79 -10.15
C LEU A 46 2.78 2.10 -10.96
N ASP A 47 3.49 1.07 -11.43
CA ASP A 47 4.49 1.21 -12.49
C ASP A 47 3.81 1.20 -13.86
N GLU A 48 3.67 2.38 -14.47
CA GLU A 48 3.04 2.52 -15.79
C GLU A 48 3.84 1.86 -16.91
N THR A 49 5.13 1.60 -16.68
CA THR A 49 6.00 0.93 -17.66
C THR A 49 5.97 -0.59 -17.55
N ASN A 50 5.44 -1.14 -16.45
CA ASN A 50 5.34 -2.58 -16.20
C ASN A 50 3.89 -3.02 -15.92
N ASN A 51 3.03 -3.00 -16.94
CA ASN A 51 1.64 -3.50 -16.87
C ASN A 51 0.82 -2.95 -15.67
N LYS A 52 1.12 -1.73 -15.21
CA LYS A 52 0.48 -1.11 -14.03
C LYS A 52 0.62 -1.95 -12.76
N GLU A 53 1.76 -2.62 -12.58
CA GLU A 53 2.06 -3.37 -11.37
C GLU A 53 2.05 -2.45 -10.14
N VAL A 54 1.46 -2.91 -9.04
CA VAL A 54 1.49 -2.19 -7.76
C VAL A 54 2.86 -2.38 -7.11
N ILE A 55 3.67 -1.33 -7.11
CA ILE A 55 5.05 -1.35 -6.59
C ILE A 55 5.19 -0.65 -5.24
N GLY A 56 4.12 -0.04 -4.75
CA GLY A 56 4.11 0.68 -3.48
C GLY A 56 2.70 0.97 -3.00
N MET A 57 2.61 1.37 -1.74
CA MET A 57 1.34 1.62 -1.08
C MET A 57 1.43 2.62 0.06
N GLY A 58 0.27 3.15 0.43
CA GLY A 58 0.03 3.86 1.68
C GLY A 58 -1.44 3.79 2.08
N ARG A 59 -1.72 3.86 3.39
CA ARG A 59 -3.07 3.77 3.93
C ARG A 59 -3.34 4.86 4.96
N LEU A 60 -4.62 5.24 5.06
CA LEU A 60 -5.13 6.11 6.12
C LEU A 60 -6.17 5.34 6.93
N ILE A 61 -6.00 5.33 8.25
CA ILE A 61 -7.00 4.83 9.22
C ILE A 61 -7.42 5.98 10.14
N GLY A 62 -8.56 5.88 10.79
CA GLY A 62 -9.03 6.92 11.70
C GLY A 62 -10.51 6.81 12.05
N ASP A 63 -11.01 7.84 12.72
CA ASP A 63 -12.40 7.96 13.16
C ASP A 63 -13.34 8.57 12.09
N GLY A 64 -12.79 8.99 10.95
CA GLY A 64 -13.55 9.68 9.90
C GLY A 64 -13.89 11.14 10.23
N ALA A 65 -13.29 11.71 11.28
CA ALA A 65 -13.52 13.07 11.74
C ALA A 65 -12.22 13.72 12.25
N CYS A 66 -11.96 13.64 13.55
CA CYS A 66 -10.95 14.45 14.22
C CYS A 66 -9.55 13.82 14.20
N HIS A 67 -9.45 12.50 14.03
CA HIS A 67 -8.18 11.79 14.15
C HIS A 67 -7.97 10.77 13.03
N CYS A 68 -6.78 10.84 12.44
CA CYS A 68 -6.33 9.87 11.46
C CYS A 68 -4.84 9.56 11.64
N GLN A 69 -4.43 8.40 11.14
CA GLN A 69 -3.05 7.96 11.11
C GLN A 69 -2.69 7.46 9.72
N VAL A 70 -1.59 7.99 9.19
CA VAL A 70 -0.95 7.47 7.98
C VAL A 70 -0.15 6.23 8.37
N VAL A 71 -0.44 5.10 7.73
CA VAL A 71 0.16 3.80 8.02
C VAL A 71 0.56 3.09 6.74
N ASP A 72 1.39 2.06 6.89
CA ASP A 72 1.75 1.12 5.83
C ASP A 72 2.33 1.78 4.57
N ILE A 73 3.16 2.82 4.78
CA ILE A 73 3.92 3.47 3.70
C ILE A 73 5.09 2.58 3.31
N CYS A 74 5.06 2.05 2.09
CA CYS A 74 6.21 1.37 1.53
C CYS A 74 6.24 1.39 0.00
N VAL A 75 7.45 1.22 -0.54
CA VAL A 75 7.72 1.05 -1.97
C VAL A 75 8.76 -0.07 -2.08
N LEU A 76 8.61 -0.95 -3.07
CA LEU A 76 9.56 -2.03 -3.32
C LEU A 76 10.98 -1.48 -3.49
N PRO A 77 12.02 -2.12 -2.91
CA PRO A 77 13.39 -1.58 -2.91
C PRO A 77 13.94 -1.19 -4.29
N ALA A 78 13.58 -1.94 -5.34
CA ALA A 78 14.03 -1.67 -6.72
C ALA A 78 13.51 -0.32 -7.28
N HIS A 79 12.44 0.22 -6.71
CA HIS A 79 11.77 1.46 -7.15
C HIS A 79 12.04 2.64 -6.20
N GLN A 80 12.84 2.45 -5.15
CA GLN A 80 13.16 3.52 -4.19
C GLN A 80 14.25 4.46 -4.73
N LYS A 81 14.25 5.72 -4.25
CA LYS A 81 15.21 6.78 -4.63
C LYS A 81 15.22 7.06 -6.14
N LYS A 82 14.04 7.01 -6.75
CA LYS A 82 13.77 7.34 -8.14
C LYS A 82 12.75 8.50 -8.13
N ASP A 83 13.08 9.57 -8.83
CA ASP A 83 12.20 10.75 -9.02
C ASP A 83 11.44 10.64 -10.34
#